data_AF-E1Z2A0-F1
#
_entry.id   AF-E1Z2A0-F1
#
_cell.length_a   1.000
_cell.length_b   1.000
_cell.length_c   1.000
_cell.angle_alpha   90.00
_cell.angle_beta   90.00
_cell.angle_gamma   90.00
#
_symmetry.space_group_name_H-M   'P 1'
#
loop_
_entity.id
_entity.type
_entity.pdbx_description
1 polymer ?
#
loop_
_entity_poly.entity_id
_entity_poly.type
_entity_poly.pdbx_seq_one_letter_code
_entity_poly.pdbx_strand_id
1 'polypeptide(L)'
;MPSYWVPPPALYPLFVVFGAAATVCTWSVFRQLKSNPDVHLTYAHRSDGAAEEGTTLKRAKEYYNSIFRQAYHLRAEGLDRPDTRIFR
;
A
#
# COMPACT_ATOMS: atom_id res chain seq x y z
N MET A 1 -40.39 -6.51 -17.70
CA MET A 1 -39.14 -7.04 -18.25
C MET A 1 -37.99 -6.48 -17.43
N PRO A 2 -37.09 -7.28 -16.86
CA PRO A 2 -35.93 -6.72 -16.17
C PRO A 2 -34.98 -6.16 -17.22
N SER A 3 -34.76 -4.84 -17.20
CA SER A 3 -33.73 -4.19 -17.99
C SER A 3 -32.36 -4.55 -17.40
N TYR A 4 -31.75 -5.62 -17.90
CA TYR A 4 -30.37 -5.92 -17.57
C TYR A 4 -29.49 -4.91 -18.31
N TRP A 5 -28.79 -4.06 -17.57
CA TRP A 5 -27.84 -3.14 -18.14
C TRP A 5 -26.59 -3.92 -18.56
N VAL A 6 -26.40 -4.12 -19.86
CA VAL A 6 -25.15 -4.66 -20.41
C VAL A 6 -24.27 -3.48 -20.80
N PRO A 7 -23.11 -3.27 -20.16
CA PRO A 7 -22.19 -2.24 -20.58
C PRO A 7 -21.73 -2.51 -22.03
N PRO A 8 -21.61 -1.47 -22.86
CA PRO A 8 -20.92 -1.55 -24.14
C PRO A 8 -19.54 -2.21 -23.97
N PRO A 9 -19.08 -3.04 -24.92
CA PRO A 9 -17.80 -3.75 -24.82
C PRO A 9 -16.59 -2.85 -24.55
N ALA A 10 -16.62 -1.61 -25.03
CA ALA A 10 -15.57 -0.62 -24.81
C ALA A 10 -15.41 -0.19 -23.34
N LEU A 11 -16.41 -0.40 -22.48
CA LEU A 11 -16.36 0.00 -21.07
C LEU A 11 -15.69 -1.06 -20.17
N TYR A 12 -15.63 -2.33 -20.58
CA TYR A 12 -14.98 -3.38 -19.78
C TYR A 12 -13.52 -3.05 -19.40
N PRO A 13 -12.63 -2.59 -20.31
CA PRO A 13 -11.27 -2.22 -19.92
C PRO A 13 -11.26 -1.06 -18.91
N LEU A 14 -12.21 -0.12 -19.01
CA LEU A 14 -12.32 1.00 -18.09
C LEU A 14 -12.74 0.53 -16.68
N PHE A 15 -13.68 -0.42 -16.60
CA PHE A 15 -14.05 -1.05 -15.33
C PHE A 15 -12.91 -1.87 -14.72
N VAL A 16 -12.13 -2.57 -15.53
CA VAL A 16 -10.96 -3.32 -15.05
C VAL A 16 -9.92 -2.37 -14.46
N VAL A 17 -9.60 -1.27 -15.14
CA VAL A 17 -8.64 -0.27 -14.63
C VAL A 17 -9.16 0.39 -13.36
N PHE A 18 -10.45 0.75 -13.33
CA PHE A 18 -11.06 1.34 -12.14
C PHE A 18 -11.05 0.38 -10.95
N GLY A 19 -11.40 -0.88 -11.19
CA GLY A 19 -11.35 -1.94 -10.18
C GLY A 19 -9.92 -2.13 -9.65
N ALA A 20 -8.94 -2.25 -10.54
CA ALA A 20 -7.54 -2.38 -10.16
C ALA A 20 -7.05 -1.17 -9.33
N ALA A 21 -7.38 0.05 -9.75
CA ALA A 21 -7.02 1.26 -9.02
C ALA A 21 -7.64 1.28 -7.61
N ALA A 22 -8.93 0.98 -7.50
CA ALA A 22 -9.63 0.93 -6.21
C ALA A 22 -9.02 -0.13 -5.29
N THR A 23 -8.71 -1.32 -5.81
CA THR A 23 -8.06 -2.40 -5.03
C THR A 23 -6.67 -2.00 -4.56
N VAL A 24 -5.85 -1.37 -5.43
CA VAL A 24 -4.50 -0.93 -5.05
C VAL A 24 -4.55 0.16 -3.97
N CYS A 25 -5.45 1.13 -4.10
CA CYS A 25 -5.62 2.18 -3.10
C CYS A 25 -6.08 1.60 -1.75
N THR A 26 -7.12 0.77 -1.75
CA THR A 26 -7.65 0.16 -0.51
C THR A 26 -6.61 -0.74 0.16
N TRP A 27 -5.89 -1.55 -0.61
CA TRP A 27 -4.81 -2.38 -0.09
C TRP A 27 -3.67 -1.55 0.53
N SER A 28 -3.30 -0.44 -0.13
CA SER A 28 -2.26 0.46 0.36
C SER A 28 -2.64 1.10 1.70
N VAL A 29 -3.88 1.55 1.84
CA VAL A 29 -4.40 2.12 3.10
C VAL A 29 -4.48 1.05 4.19
N PHE A 30 -5.03 -0.12 3.87
CA PHE A 30 -5.13 -1.23 4.82
C PHE A 30 -3.77 -1.65 5.37
N ARG A 31 -2.76 -1.76 4.50
CA ARG A 31 -1.37 -2.02 4.88
C ARG A 31 -0.86 -1.00 5.88
N GLN A 32 -1.07 0.30 5.61
CA GLN A 32 -0.59 1.36 6.51
C GLN A 32 -1.25 1.23 7.88
N LEU A 33 -2.57 1.03 7.93
CA LEU A 33 -3.28 0.87 9.20
C LEU A 33 -2.85 -0.38 9.98
N LYS A 34 -2.58 -1.49 9.30
CA LYS A 34 -2.21 -2.76 9.95
C LYS A 34 -0.78 -2.77 10.47
N SER A 35 0.16 -2.32 9.64
CA SER A 35 1.60 -2.54 9.88
C SER A 35 2.33 -1.32 10.43
N ASN A 36 1.81 -0.10 10.28
CA ASN A 36 2.46 1.06 10.85
C ASN A 36 2.35 1.01 12.40
N PRO A 37 3.48 1.06 13.13
CA PRO A 37 3.47 1.09 14.60
C PRO A 37 2.89 2.38 15.17
N ASP A 38 2.86 3.45 14.38
CA ASP A 38 2.45 4.81 14.79
C ASP A 38 1.10 5.18 14.14
N VAL A 39 0.06 4.39 14.43
CA VAL A 39 -1.30 4.60 13.90
C VAL A 39 -2.22 5.02 15.03
N HIS A 40 -2.68 6.26 14.95
CA HIS A 40 -3.63 6.83 15.90
C HIS A 40 -4.98 7.03 15.21
N LEU A 41 -6.03 6.38 15.75
CA LEU A 41 -7.40 6.52 15.26
C LEU A 41 -8.07 7.79 15.77
N THR A 42 -7.60 8.33 16.90
CA THR A 42 -8.17 9.51 17.54
C THR A 42 -7.11 10.60 17.69
N TYR A 43 -7.56 11.85 17.61
CA TYR A 43 -6.68 13.02 17.76
C TYR A 43 -6.01 13.10 19.14
N ALA A 44 -6.64 12.55 20.17
CA ALA A 44 -6.14 12.58 21.55
C ALA A 44 -4.79 11.85 21.71
N HIS A 45 -4.53 10.83 20.89
CA HIS A 45 -3.31 10.02 21.00
C HIS A 45 -2.23 10.40 19.99
N ARG A 46 -2.42 11.48 19.20
CA ARG A 46 -1.48 11.84 18.12
C ARG A 46 -0.09 12.27 18.62
N SER A 47 -0.01 12.70 19.87
CA SER A 47 1.24 13.06 20.55
C SER A 47 1.85 11.91 21.35
N ASP A 48 1.10 10.83 21.56
CA ASP A 48 1.62 9.62 22.19
C ASP A 48 2.49 8.96 21.13
N GLY A 49 3.82 9.12 21.23
CA GLY A 49 4.73 8.37 20.35
C GLY A 49 4.47 6.87 20.47
N ALA A 50 4.93 6.09 19.48
CA ALA A 50 4.75 4.63 19.47
C ALA A 50 5.13 3.98 20.81
N ALA A 51 4.12 3.60 21.60
CA ALA A 51 4.32 2.97 22.90
C ALA A 51 5.02 1.62 22.75
N GLU A 52 5.94 1.28 23.66
CA GLU A 52 6.66 -0.01 23.67
C GLU A 52 5.79 -1.17 24.19
N GLU A 53 4.55 -1.26 23.71
CA GLU A 53 3.66 -2.37 23.97
C GLU A 53 3.96 -3.55 23.04
N GLY A 54 3.64 -4.77 23.51
CA GLY A 54 3.95 -5.99 22.76
C GLY A 54 3.27 -6.07 21.37
N THR A 55 2.14 -5.40 21.18
CA THR A 55 1.42 -5.31 19.90
C THR A 55 2.10 -4.34 18.93
N THR A 56 2.53 -3.18 19.41
CA THR A 56 3.28 -2.17 18.66
C THR A 56 4.62 -2.70 18.19
N LEU A 57 5.35 -3.43 19.07
CA LEU A 57 6.61 -4.10 18.72
C LEU A 57 6.44 -5.18 17.65
N LYS A 58 5.34 -5.95 17.69
CA LYS A 58 5.02 -6.93 16.63
C LYS A 58 4.75 -6.24 15.29
N ARG A 59 3.96 -5.17 15.28
CA ARG A 59 3.70 -4.37 14.06
C ARG A 59 4.97 -3.73 13.51
N ALA A 60 5.82 -3.18 14.38
CA ALA A 60 7.12 -2.63 13.99
C ALA A 60 8.02 -3.68 13.33
N LYS A 61 8.07 -4.92 13.86
CA LYS A 61 8.80 -6.04 13.25
C LYS A 61 8.23 -6.42 11.87
N GLU A 62 6.92 -6.52 11.74
CA GLU A 62 6.27 -6.79 10.44
C GLU A 62 6.54 -5.68 9.42
N TYR A 63 6.50 -4.43 9.84
CA TYR A 63 6.84 -3.27 9.00
C TYR A 63 8.31 -3.30 8.57
N TYR A 64 9.22 -3.62 9.49
CA TYR A 64 10.66 -3.67 9.22
C TYR A 64 11.01 -4.75 8.20
N ASN A 65 10.38 -5.92 8.33
CA ASN A 65 10.58 -7.06 7.42
C ASN A 65 9.70 -7.00 6.16
N SER A 66 8.93 -5.92 5.96
CA SER A 66 8.06 -5.82 4.80
C SER A 66 8.87 -5.63 3.51
N ILE A 67 8.47 -6.35 2.46
CA ILE A 67 9.06 -6.25 1.11
C ILE A 67 9.06 -4.79 0.63
N PHE A 68 8.08 -3.98 1.04
CA PHE A 68 7.99 -2.57 0.68
C PHE A 68 9.05 -1.69 1.33
N ARG A 69 9.40 -1.97 2.60
CA ARG A 69 10.48 -1.24 3.26
C ARG A 69 11.82 -1.66 2.68
N GLN A 70 12.00 -2.94 2.38
CA GLN A 70 13.16 -3.43 1.65
C GLN A 70 13.27 -2.78 0.27
N ALA A 71 12.18 -2.71 -0.50
CA ALA A 71 12.14 -2.04 -1.80
C ALA A 71 12.43 -0.53 -1.70
N TYR A 72 11.92 0.15 -0.66
CA TYR A 72 12.27 1.54 -0.39
C TYR A 72 13.77 1.72 -0.11
N HIS A 73 14.35 0.87 0.73
CA HIS A 73 15.79 0.90 1.03
C HIS A 73 16.62 0.64 -0.23
N LEU A 74 16.29 -0.39 -1.01
CA LEU A 74 16.94 -0.69 -2.29
C LEU A 74 16.87 0.50 -3.27
N ARG A 75 15.74 1.22 -3.30
CA ARG A 75 15.58 2.44 -4.11
C ARG A 75 16.41 3.61 -3.58
N ALA A 76 16.41 3.82 -2.26
CA ALA A 76 17.16 4.90 -1.60
C ALA A 76 18.68 4.70 -1.73
N GLU A 77 19.13 3.45 -1.62
CA GLU A 77 20.53 3.02 -1.81
C GLU A 77 20.93 3.01 -3.30
N GLY A 78 19.98 3.19 -4.22
CA GLY A 78 20.25 3.26 -5.66
C GLY A 78 20.60 1.92 -6.31
N LEU A 79 20.39 0.81 -5.60
CA LEU A 79 20.58 -0.57 -6.08
C LEU A 79 19.45 -1.01 -7.02
N ASP A 80 18.27 -0.40 -6.90
CA ASP A 80 17.10 -0.63 -7.76
C ASP A 80 17.04 0.38 -8.94
N ARG A 81 18.20 0.73 -9.50
CA ARG A 81 18.26 1.46 -10.77
C ARG A 81 18.24 0.43 -11.89
N PRO A 82 17.22 0.39 -12.77
CA PRO A 82 17.28 -0.44 -13.97
C PRO A 82 18.56 -0.06 -14.72
N ASP A 83 19.40 -1.05 -15.02
CA ASP A 83 20.69 -0.84 -15.65
C ASP A 83 20.49 -0.09 -16.97
N THR A 84 20.73 1.22 -16.96
CA THR A 84 20.49 2.09 -18.13
C THR A 84 21.47 1.78 -19.27
N ARG A 85 22.40 0.83 -19.08
CA ARG A 85 23.33 0.34 -20.10
C ARG A 85 22.66 -0.50 -21.18
N ILE A 86 21.46 -1.03 -20.95
CA ILE A 86 20.72 -1.83 -21.97
C ILE A 86 20.18 -0.93 -23.11
N PHE A 87 20.11 0.40 -22.90
CA PHE A 87 19.64 1.37 -23.90
C PHE A 87 20.76 2.10 -24.65
N ARG A 88 21.98 1.55 -24.69
CA ARG A 88 23.11 2.17 -25.42
C ARG A 88 23.45 1.41 -26.69
#